data_AF-A0A6J6YP74-F1
#
_entry.id   AF-A0A6J6YP74-F1
#
_cell.length_a   1.000
_cell.length_b   1.000
_cell.length_c   1.000
_cell.angle_alpha   90.00
_cell.angle_beta   90.00
_cell.angle_gamma   90.00
#
_symmetry.space_group_name_H-M   'P 1'
#
loop_
_entity.id
_entity.type
_entity.pdbx_description
1 polymer ?
#
loop_
_entity_poly.entity_id
_entity_poly.type
_entity_poly.pdbx_seq_one_letter_code
_entity_poly.pdbx_strand_id
1 'polypeptide(L)'
;MHGIAGEQSEFFFSVPMQAVAEEDMPEEGYTKTPNVTVFTVITGDAGEYIWNCEYPCGDGTVAKFGNAMSSMGYMSGHFNVVNA
;
A
#
# COMPACT_ATOMS: atom_id res chain seq x y z
N MET A 1 -10.42 10.89 0.05
CA MET A 1 -11.25 10.66 -1.16
C MET A 1 -10.76 9.34 -1.72
N HIS A 2 -11.53 8.27 -1.56
CA HIS A 2 -11.28 7.04 -2.32
C HIS A 2 -11.35 7.41 -3.80
N GLY A 3 -10.33 7.02 -4.58
CA GLY A 3 -10.35 7.21 -6.02
C GLY A 3 -11.67 6.63 -6.55
N ILE A 4 -12.42 7.42 -7.31
CA ILE A 4 -13.69 6.97 -7.87
C ILE A 4 -13.34 5.91 -8.92
N ALA A 5 -13.36 4.63 -8.52
CA ALA A 5 -13.43 3.54 -9.46
C ALA A 5 -14.74 3.70 -10.23
N GLY A 6 -14.70 3.61 -11.56
CA GLY A 6 -15.91 3.58 -12.38
C GLY A 6 -16.69 2.28 -12.19
N GLU A 7 -17.26 1.72 -13.26
CA GLU A 7 -17.92 0.40 -13.27
C GLU A 7 -16.96 -0.79 -13.02
N GLN A 8 -15.70 -0.53 -12.68
CA GLN A 8 -14.66 -1.53 -12.49
C GLN A 8 -14.75 -2.16 -11.10
N SER A 9 -14.48 -3.47 -11.02
CA SER A 9 -14.49 -4.21 -9.76
C SER A 9 -13.51 -3.64 -8.73
N GLU A 10 -14.00 -3.29 -7.54
CA GLU A 10 -13.17 -2.94 -6.39
C GLU A 10 -13.00 -4.12 -5.44
N PHE A 11 -11.87 -4.16 -4.73
CA PHE A 11 -11.67 -5.07 -3.61
C PHE A 11 -10.79 -4.42 -2.53
N PHE A 12 -11.07 -4.76 -1.28
CA PHE A 12 -10.24 -4.39 -0.13
C PHE A 12 -9.54 -5.64 0.40
N PHE A 13 -8.22 -5.55 0.57
CA PHE A 13 -7.42 -6.62 1.15
C PHE A 13 -6.74 -6.10 2.43
N SER A 14 -6.98 -6.79 3.54
CA SER A 14 -6.32 -6.49 4.82
C SER A 14 -5.20 -7.49 5.04
N VAL A 15 -3.96 -7.02 4.98
CA VAL A 15 -2.77 -7.85 5.21
C VAL A 15 -2.26 -7.60 6.63
N PRO A 16 -2.13 -8.63 7.48
CA PRO A 16 -1.47 -8.46 8.76
C PRO A 16 0.02 -8.15 8.53
N MET A 17 0.41 -6.91 8.82
CA MET A 17 1.80 -6.47 8.75
C MET A 17 2.55 -6.90 10.01
N GLN A 18 3.73 -7.50 9.84
CA GLN A 18 4.60 -7.82 10.97
C GLN A 18 5.45 -6.61 11.33
N ALA A 19 5.31 -6.15 12.57
CA ALA A 19 6.19 -5.12 13.11
C ALA A 19 7.64 -5.59 13.08
N VAL A 20 8.55 -4.69 12.70
CA VAL A 20 10.00 -4.92 12.80
C VAL A 20 10.38 -4.87 14.29
N ALA A 21 11.34 -5.69 14.70
CA ALA A 21 11.81 -5.70 16.07
C ALA A 21 12.35 -4.32 16.48
N GLU A 22 12.17 -3.92 17.73
CA GLU A 22 12.51 -2.57 18.19
C GLU A 22 14.03 -2.33 18.10
N GLU A 23 14.83 -3.36 18.35
CA GLU A 23 16.28 -3.34 18.19
C GLU A 23 16.78 -3.13 16.74
N ASP A 24 15.93 -3.46 15.75
CA ASP A 24 16.24 -3.32 14.31
C ASP A 24 15.70 -1.99 13.73
N MET A 25 15.00 -1.20 14.56
CA MET A 25 14.48 0.11 14.20
C MET A 25 15.46 1.21 14.61
N PRO A 26 15.96 2.03 13.67
CA PRO A 26 16.81 3.17 14.01
C PRO A 26 15.98 4.27 14.71
N GLU A 27 16.63 5.09 15.55
CA GLU A 27 15.98 6.27 16.19
C GLU A 27 15.39 7.24 15.15
N GLU A 28 16.06 7.37 13.99
CA GLU A 28 15.58 8.16 12.86
C GLU A 28 15.68 7.38 11.54
N GLY A 29 14.68 7.52 10.68
CA GLY A 29 14.64 6.92 9.35
C GLY A 29 13.96 5.55 9.29
N TYR A 30 14.44 4.68 8.40
CA TYR A 30 13.83 3.38 8.11
C TYR A 30 14.81 2.24 8.40
N THR A 31 14.29 1.10 8.85
CA THR A 31 15.09 -0.12 9.02
C THR A 31 15.75 -0.56 7.71
N LYS A 32 16.93 -1.16 7.80
CA LYS A 32 17.61 -1.81 6.66
C LYS A 32 17.22 -3.28 6.49
N THR A 33 16.48 -3.83 7.46
CA THR A 33 16.07 -5.23 7.54
C THR A 33 14.54 -5.32 7.68
N PRO A 34 13.79 -4.94 6.63
CA PRO A 34 12.33 -4.96 6.70
C PRO A 34 11.78 -6.40 6.72
N ASN A 35 10.65 -6.60 7.40
CA ASN A 35 9.85 -7.80 7.22
C ASN A 35 9.18 -7.77 5.83
N VAL A 36 9.26 -8.87 5.10
CA VAL A 36 8.66 -9.00 3.78
C VAL A 36 7.39 -9.85 3.87
N THR A 37 6.24 -9.24 3.59
CA THR A 37 4.96 -9.95 3.48
C THR A 37 4.59 -10.10 2.01
N VAL A 38 4.38 -11.34 1.58
CA VAL A 38 3.93 -11.67 0.22
C VAL A 38 2.50 -12.16 0.28
N PHE A 39 1.65 -11.63 -0.59
CA PHE A 39 0.25 -12.02 -0.72
C PHE A 39 -0.11 -12.21 -2.19
N THR A 40 -1.17 -13.00 -2.43
CA THR A 40 -1.72 -13.25 -3.75
C THR A 40 -3.19 -12.85 -3.74
N VAL A 41 -3.60 -12.12 -4.75
CA VAL A 41 -5.00 -11.75 -4.99
C VAL A 41 -5.44 -12.30 -6.34
N ILE A 42 -6.70 -12.73 -6.42
CA ILE A 42 -7.35 -13.03 -7.71
C ILE A 42 -8.05 -11.74 -8.13
N THR A 43 -7.61 -11.16 -9.24
CA THR A 43 -8.20 -9.93 -9.77
C THR A 43 -9.51 -10.23 -10.50
N GLY A 44 -10.36 -9.20 -10.62
CA GLY A 44 -11.55 -9.25 -11.47
C GLY A 44 -11.21 -9.06 -12.95
N ASP A 45 -12.07 -8.32 -13.65
CA ASP A 45 -11.93 -8.03 -15.08
C ASP A 45 -10.61 -7.31 -15.42
N ALA A 46 -10.18 -7.43 -16.67
CA ALA A 46 -9.04 -6.69 -17.19
C ALA A 46 -9.27 -5.18 -17.09
N GLY A 47 -8.21 -4.44 -16.76
CA GLY A 47 -8.28 -2.99 -16.55
C GLY A 47 -7.13 -2.45 -15.68
N GLU A 48 -7.12 -1.13 -15.49
CA GLU A 48 -6.18 -0.45 -14.60
C GLU A 48 -6.74 -0.44 -13.18
N TYR A 49 -5.99 -0.98 -12.23
CA TYR A 49 -6.37 -0.98 -10.81
C TYR A 49 -5.47 -0.01 -10.06
N ILE A 50 -6.07 0.95 -9.37
CA ILE A 50 -5.37 1.84 -8.45
C ILE A 50 -5.37 1.20 -7.05
N TRP A 51 -4.23 1.16 -6.39
CA TRP A 51 -4.11 0.69 -5.02
C TRP A 51 -3.54 1.79 -4.12
N ASN A 52 -3.98 1.78 -2.87
CA ASN A 52 -3.50 2.68 -1.82
C ASN A 52 -3.42 1.91 -0.50
N CYS A 53 -2.38 2.19 0.29
CA CYS A 53 -2.26 1.70 1.65
C CYS A 53 -3.19 2.53 2.54
N GLU A 54 -4.13 1.86 3.21
CA GLU A 54 -5.13 2.52 4.07
C GLU A 54 -4.69 2.62 5.54
N TYR A 55 -3.44 2.28 5.86
CA TYR A 55 -2.91 2.39 7.22
C TYR A 55 -2.14 3.71 7.39
N PRO A 56 -2.55 4.60 8.34
CA PRO A 56 -2.02 5.95 8.48
C PRO A 56 -0.62 5.98 9.14
N CYS A 57 0.41 5.54 8.42
CA CYS A 57 1.81 5.46 8.86
C CYS A 57 2.77 6.46 8.18
N GLY A 58 2.22 7.48 7.53
CA GLY A 58 2.98 8.60 6.97
C GLY A 58 3.44 9.59 8.03
N ASP A 59 3.95 10.74 7.57
CA ASP A 59 4.31 11.85 8.47
C ASP A 59 3.07 12.52 9.08
N GLY A 60 3.21 13.43 10.05
CA GLY A 60 2.07 14.11 10.69
C GLY A 60 1.20 14.97 9.77
N THR A 61 1.50 15.05 8.47
CA THR A 61 0.71 15.81 7.50
C THR A 61 -0.45 14.95 6.96
N VAL A 62 -1.58 15.62 6.66
CA VAL A 62 -2.77 14.99 6.06
C VAL A 62 -3.22 13.71 6.79
N ALA A 63 -3.54 13.83 8.08
CA ALA A 63 -4.02 12.71 8.89
C ALA A 63 -3.12 11.46 8.91
N LYS A 64 -1.79 11.66 8.83
CA LYS A 64 -0.78 10.61 8.72
C LYS A 64 -0.72 9.85 7.40
N PHE A 65 -1.13 10.50 6.31
CA PHE A 65 -1.01 10.00 4.94
C PHE A 65 -0.01 10.77 4.08
N GLY A 66 0.86 11.61 4.67
CA GLY A 66 1.93 12.28 3.94
C GLY A 66 3.20 11.44 3.75
N ASN A 67 4.18 12.02 3.04
CA ASN A 67 5.51 11.45 2.78
C ASN A 67 5.44 10.12 1.98
N ALA A 68 5.94 9.01 2.53
CA ALA A 68 5.95 7.71 1.88
C ALA A 68 4.53 7.25 1.50
N MET A 69 3.53 7.65 2.31
CA MET A 69 2.11 7.36 2.05
C MET A 69 1.56 8.12 0.83
N SER A 70 2.09 9.30 0.52
CA SER A 70 1.70 10.07 -0.68
C SER A 70 2.55 9.76 -1.91
N SER A 71 3.52 8.84 -1.80
CA SER A 71 4.50 8.55 -2.86
C SER A 71 4.08 7.33 -3.68
N MET A 72 3.83 7.54 -4.98
CA MET A 72 3.50 6.47 -5.92
C MET A 72 4.67 5.48 -6.04
N GLY A 73 4.37 4.18 -5.94
CA GLY A 73 5.32 3.08 -5.90
C GLY A 73 5.73 2.61 -4.50
N TYR A 74 5.46 3.39 -3.44
CA TYR A 74 5.77 2.99 -2.06
C TYR A 74 4.55 2.45 -1.33
N MET A 75 3.52 3.29 -1.22
CA MET A 75 2.30 3.00 -0.45
C MET A 75 1.02 3.35 -1.22
N SER A 76 1.17 3.71 -2.49
CA SER A 76 0.10 3.87 -3.46
C SER A 76 0.64 3.54 -4.84
N GLY A 77 -0.21 3.18 -5.78
CA GLY A 77 0.22 2.91 -7.14
C GLY A 77 -0.90 2.37 -8.00
N HIS A 78 -0.52 1.77 -9.13
CA HIS A 78 -1.46 1.13 -10.02
C HIS A 78 -0.84 -0.12 -10.65
N PHE A 79 -1.69 -1.04 -11.10
CA PHE A 79 -1.28 -2.18 -11.90
C PHE A 79 -2.31 -2.43 -13.00
N ASN A 80 -1.85 -2.95 -14.14
CA ASN A 80 -2.71 -3.27 -15.27
C ASN A 80 -2.93 -4.78 -15.33
N VAL A 81 -4.20 -5.20 -15.23
CA VAL A 81 -4.62 -6.58 -15.46
C VAL A 81 -4.94 -6.71 -16.94
N VAL A 82 -4.20 -7.57 -17.64
CA VAL A 82 -4.39 -7.84 -19.07
C VAL A 82 -4.98 -9.23 -19.28
N ASN A 83 -5.76 -9.40 -20.34
CA ASN A 83 -6.22 -10.71 -20.75
C ASN A 83 -5.03 -11.58 -21.15
N ALA A 84 -5.08 -12.86 -20.76
CA ALA A 84 -4.07 -13.86 -21.10
C ALA A 84 -4.14 -14.28 -22.58
#